data_AF-A0A366DYJ6-F1
#
_entry.id   AF-A0A366DYJ6-F1
#
_cell.length_a   1.000
_cell.length_b   1.000
_cell.length_c   1.000
_cell.angle_alpha   90.00
_cell.angle_beta   90.00
_cell.angle_gamma   90.00
#
_symmetry.space_group_name_H-M   'P 1'
#
loop_
_entity.id
_entity.type
_entity.pdbx_description
1 polymer ?
#
loop_
_entity_poly.entity_id
_entity_poly.type
_entity_poly.pdbx_seq_one_letter_code
_entity_poly.pdbx_strand_id
1 'polypeptide(L)'
;MSTILSLSTAARRPDNISDNTAIHKMLLDELNAEAQAHGWAGSAIDCYRVTGGIIGISVIAGVMPATIDDLRAYRDNQKLHEEELTQPAS
;
A
#
# COMPACT_ATOMS: atom_id res chain seq x y z
N MET A 1 -10.68 -5.98 -22.69
CA MET A 1 -10.24 -5.28 -21.47
C MET A 1 -9.69 -6.35 -20.53
N SER A 2 -8.38 -6.36 -20.26
CA SER A 2 -7.84 -7.22 -19.21
C SER A 2 -8.07 -6.51 -17.89
N THR A 3 -8.90 -7.09 -17.02
CA THR A 3 -9.06 -6.62 -15.65
C THR A 3 -7.75 -6.89 -14.91
N ILE A 4 -7.07 -5.84 -14.45
CA ILE A 4 -5.95 -6.02 -13.51
C ILE A 4 -6.58 -6.50 -12.20
N LEU A 5 -6.21 -7.72 -11.77
CA LEU A 5 -6.63 -8.26 -10.50
C LEU A 5 -5.81 -7.59 -9.40
N SER A 6 -6.49 -6.94 -8.45
CA SER A 6 -5.89 -6.32 -7.27
C SER A 6 -6.45 -6.96 -5.99
N LEU A 7 -5.60 -7.10 -4.98
CA LEU A 7 -5.98 -7.51 -3.63
C LEU A 7 -5.93 -6.30 -2.71
N SER A 8 -6.92 -6.15 -1.84
CA SER A 8 -7.05 -4.97 -0.97
C SER A 8 -7.44 -5.39 0.45
N THR A 9 -6.82 -4.76 1.44
CA THR A 9 -7.20 -4.89 2.85
C THR A 9 -7.23 -3.51 3.50
N ALA A 10 -7.92 -3.42 4.63
CA ALA A 10 -8.00 -2.19 5.42
C ALA A 10 -8.14 -2.48 6.91
N ALA A 11 -7.54 -1.64 7.73
CA ALA A 11 -7.71 -1.68 9.18
C ALA A 11 -7.81 -0.29 9.78
N ARG A 12 -8.36 -0.23 10.99
CA ARG A 12 -8.40 1.01 11.77
C ARG A 12 -6.98 1.43 12.13
N ARG A 13 -6.67 2.71 11.91
CA ARG A 13 -5.41 3.30 12.34
C ARG A 13 -5.35 3.28 13.87
N PRO A 14 -4.24 2.79 14.48
CA PRO A 14 -4.09 2.82 15.92
C PRO A 14 -4.00 4.26 16.45
N ASP A 15 -4.49 4.46 17.67
CA ASP A 15 -4.41 5.76 18.35
C ASP A 15 -2.97 6.09 18.78
N ASN A 16 -2.17 5.05 19.05
CA ASN A 16 -0.76 5.18 19.39
C ASN A 16 0.12 5.12 18.12
N ILE A 17 0.95 6.15 17.94
CA ILE A 17 1.85 6.30 16.80
C ILE A 17 2.90 5.17 16.75
N SER A 18 3.32 4.62 17.89
CA SER A 18 4.30 3.51 17.90
C SER A 18 3.78 2.26 17.19
N ASP A 19 2.46 2.08 17.16
CA ASP A 19 1.81 0.88 16.63
C ASP A 19 1.53 0.98 15.13
N ASN A 20 1.71 2.17 14.55
CA ASN A 20 1.50 2.39 13.12
C ASN A 20 2.36 1.44 12.29
N THR A 21 3.65 1.27 12.59
CA THR A 21 4.48 0.38 11.76
C THR A 21 4.01 -1.06 11.84
N ALA A 22 3.54 -1.51 13.02
CA ALA A 22 3.06 -2.87 13.21
C ALA A 22 1.79 -3.14 12.39
N ILE A 23 0.82 -2.22 12.37
CA ILE A 23 -0.40 -2.42 11.58
C ILE A 23 -0.13 -2.48 10.08
N HIS A 24 0.78 -1.63 9.56
CA HIS A 24 1.13 -1.68 8.13
C HIS A 24 1.82 -2.99 7.76
N LYS A 25 2.71 -3.51 8.63
CA LYS A 25 3.35 -4.82 8.42
C LYS A 25 2.33 -5.94 8.39
N MET A 26 1.41 -5.97 9.37
CA MET A 26 0.34 -6.97 9.43
C MET A 26 -0.51 -6.96 8.15
N LEU A 27 -0.93 -5.79 7.67
CA LEU A 27 -1.72 -5.67 6.43
C LEU A 27 -0.93 -6.15 5.19
N LEU A 28 0.37 -5.86 5.13
CA LEU A 28 1.22 -6.33 4.04
C LEU A 28 1.43 -7.85 4.11
N ASP A 29 1.59 -8.42 5.31
CA ASP A 29 1.73 -9.86 5.50
C ASP A 29 0.45 -10.60 5.07
N GLU A 30 -0.73 -10.08 5.40
CA GLU A 30 -2.02 -10.59 4.92
C GLU A 30 -2.13 -10.56 3.40
N LEU A 31 -1.78 -9.42 2.78
CA LEU A 31 -1.83 -9.27 1.33
C LEU A 31 -0.81 -10.17 0.61
N ASN A 32 0.40 -10.32 1.15
CA ASN A 32 1.42 -11.20 0.62
C ASN A 32 0.98 -12.67 0.70
N ALA A 33 0.37 -13.08 1.82
CA ALA A 33 -0.16 -14.42 1.98
C ALA A 33 -1.30 -14.71 0.98
N GLU A 34 -2.22 -13.75 0.81
CA GLU A 34 -3.33 -13.89 -0.15
C GLU A 34 -2.81 -13.91 -1.60
N ALA A 35 -1.85 -13.03 -1.94
CA ALA A 35 -1.18 -13.03 -3.24
C ALA A 35 -0.53 -14.39 -3.55
N GLN A 36 0.14 -14.99 -2.57
CA GLN A 36 0.72 -16.32 -2.70
C GLN A 36 -0.36 -17.40 -2.89
N ALA A 37 -1.48 -17.32 -2.17
CA ALA A 37 -2.62 -18.24 -2.35
C ALA A 37 -3.23 -18.15 -3.76
N HIS A 38 -3.18 -16.97 -4.38
CA HIS A 38 -3.55 -16.75 -5.78
C HIS A 38 -2.46 -17.11 -6.80
N GLY A 39 -1.32 -17.63 -6.36
CA GLY A 39 -0.21 -18.06 -7.22
C GLY A 39 0.67 -16.92 -7.75
N TRP A 40 0.63 -15.74 -7.12
CA TRP A 40 1.53 -14.65 -7.48
C TRP A 40 2.94 -14.92 -6.93
N ALA A 41 3.96 -14.61 -7.73
CA ALA A 41 5.37 -14.73 -7.31
C ALA A 41 5.74 -13.70 -6.22
N GLY A 42 5.02 -12.57 -6.21
CA GLY A 42 5.16 -11.50 -5.25
C GLY A 42 4.03 -10.49 -5.44
N SER A 43 4.13 -9.36 -4.76
CA SER A 43 3.12 -8.31 -4.82
C SER A 43 3.76 -6.94 -4.88
N ALA A 44 3.18 -6.01 -5.64
CA ALA A 44 3.61 -4.62 -5.69
C ALA A 44 2.49 -3.72 -5.18
N ILE A 45 2.85 -2.67 -4.45
CA ILE A 45 1.89 -1.70 -3.90
C ILE A 45 1.31 -0.88 -5.05
N ASP A 46 -0.01 -0.92 -5.18
CA ASP A 46 -0.78 -0.19 -6.18
C ASP A 46 -1.47 1.02 -5.58
N CYS A 47 -1.96 0.89 -4.33
CA CYS A 47 -2.65 1.97 -3.64
C CYS A 47 -2.34 1.98 -2.14
N TYR A 48 -2.15 3.18 -1.60
CA TYR A 48 -2.13 3.45 -0.17
C TYR A 48 -2.99 4.67 0.12
N ARG A 49 -3.92 4.56 1.07
CA ARG A 49 -4.77 5.69 1.51
C ARG A 49 -5.03 5.64 3.00
N VAL A 50 -5.14 6.81 3.60
CA VAL A 50 -5.64 6.97 4.97
C VAL A 50 -6.82 7.92 4.95
N THR A 51 -8.00 7.46 5.35
CA THR A 51 -9.23 8.27 5.34
C THR A 51 -10.13 7.87 6.50
N GLY A 52 -10.67 8.85 7.24
CA GLY A 52 -11.57 8.58 8.37
C GLY A 52 -10.95 7.72 9.48
N GLY A 53 -9.63 7.75 9.64
CA GLY A 53 -8.92 6.88 10.59
C GLY A 53 -8.81 5.42 10.15
N ILE A 54 -9.04 5.12 8.88
CA ILE A 54 -8.82 3.80 8.27
C ILE A 54 -7.60 3.88 7.37
N ILE A 55 -6.73 2.87 7.47
CA ILE A 55 -5.61 2.62 6.57
C ILE A 55 -6.08 1.59 5.55
N GLY A 56 -5.99 1.90 4.26
CA GLY A 56 -6.23 0.97 3.16
C GLY A 56 -4.96 0.75 2.35
N ILE A 57 -4.68 -0.51 2.01
CA ILE A 57 -3.56 -0.91 1.15
C ILE A 57 -4.11 -1.82 0.05
N SER A 58 -3.67 -1.59 -1.19
CA SER A 58 -3.93 -2.51 -2.31
C SER A 58 -2.64 -2.91 -2.98
N VAL A 59 -2.57 -4.17 -3.40
CA VAL A 59 -1.45 -4.73 -4.15
C VAL A 59 -1.92 -5.38 -5.45
N ILE A 60 -1.02 -5.39 -6.43
CA ILE A 60 -1.13 -6.12 -7.69
C ILE A 60 -0.01 -7.15 -7.79
N ALA A 61 -0.04 -8.02 -8.80
CA ALA A 61 1.00 -9.00 -9.02
C ALA A 61 2.38 -8.34 -9.18
N GLY A 62 3.36 -8.85 -8.44
CA GLY A 62 4.74 -8.37 -8.45
C GLY A 62 5.74 -9.52 -8.54
N VAL A 63 7.03 -9.18 -8.44
CA VAL A 63 8.15 -10.12 -8.52
C VAL A 63 8.67 -10.58 -7.15
N MET A 64 8.49 -9.77 -6.10
CA MET A 64 8.84 -10.09 -4.72
C MET A 64 7.71 -9.67 -3.79
N PRO A 65 7.58 -10.27 -2.59
CA PRO A 65 6.61 -9.83 -1.58
C PRO A 65 6.79 -8.35 -1.24
N ALA A 66 5.69 -7.61 -1.10
CA ALA A 66 5.76 -6.19 -0.76
C ALA A 66 6.24 -6.00 0.68
N THR A 67 7.13 -5.04 0.88
CA THR A 67 7.73 -4.75 2.18
C THR A 67 7.27 -3.40 2.74
N ILE A 68 7.59 -3.17 4.02
CA ILE A 68 7.34 -1.87 4.65
C ILE A 68 8.17 -0.75 4.01
N ASP A 69 9.35 -1.07 3.48
CA ASP A 69 10.22 -0.09 2.83
C ASP A 69 9.67 0.28 1.44
N ASP A 70 9.08 -0.68 0.72
CA ASP A 70 8.33 -0.39 -0.51
C ASP A 70 7.16 0.55 -0.24
N LEU A 71 6.43 0.35 0.87
CA LEU A 71 5.33 1.23 1.26
C LEU A 71 5.81 2.64 1.60
N ARG A 72 6.96 2.78 2.25
CA ARG A 72 7.57 4.08 2.53
C ARG A 72 7.94 4.79 1.23
N ALA A 73 8.63 4.09 0.33
CA ALA A 73 9.01 4.62 -0.97
C ALA A 73 7.79 5.04 -1.80
N TYR A 74 6.74 4.21 -1.83
CA TYR A 74 5.49 4.52 -2.51
C TYR A 74 4.84 5.80 -1.96
N ARG A 75 4.78 5.95 -0.63
CA ARG A 75 4.23 7.16 0.01
C ARG A 75 5.03 8.41 -0.29
N ASP A 76 6.35 8.31 -0.33
CA ASP A 76 7.20 9.46 -0.61
C ASP A 76 7.07 9.88 -2.09
N ASN A 77 6.95 8.91 -3.01
CA ASN A 77 6.63 9.18 -4.41
C ASN A 77 5.24 9.83 -4.59
N GLN A 78 4.23 9.38 -3.83
CA GLN A 78 2.89 10.00 -3.85
C GLN A 78 2.94 11.47 -3.43
N LYS A 79 3.68 11.80 -2.37
CA LYS A 79 3.82 13.20 -1.91
C LYS A 79 4.48 14.08 -2.97
N LEU A 80 5.57 13.60 -3.58
CA LEU A 80 6.26 14.34 -4.64
C LEU A 80 5.31 14.64 -5.81
N HIS A 81 4.50 13.66 -6.22
CA HIS A 81 3.54 13.85 -7.28
C HIS A 81 2.40 14.81 -6.90
N GLU A 82 1.92 14.76 -5.66
CA GLU A 82 0.93 15.71 -5.14
C GLU A 82 1.49 17.14 -5.08
N GLU A 83 2.75 17.30 -4.66
CA GLU A 83 3.43 18.60 -4.60
C GLU A 83 3.67 19.20 -6.00
N GLU A 84 4.09 18.39 -6.98
CA GLU A 84 4.27 18.81 -8.38
C GLU A 84 2.96 19.26 -9.02
N LEU A 85 1.84 18.59 -8.72
CA LEU A 85 0.52 18.96 -9.24
C LEU A 85 -0.07 20.21 -8.57
N THR A 86 0.40 20.56 -7.38
CA THR A 86 -0.11 21.70 -6.59
C THR A 86 0.69 22.99 -6.82
N GLN A 87 1.87 22.92 -7.44
CA GLN A 87 2.60 24.11 -7.86
C GLN A 87 1.90 24.73 -9.09
N PRO A 88 1.33 25.95 -8.99
CA PRO A 88 0.82 26.63 -10.17
C PRO A 88 1.99 26.90 -11.12
N ALA A 89 1.81 26.52 -12.39
CA ALA A 89 2.70 26.93 -13.47
C ALA A 89 2.96 28.44 -13.36
N SER A 90 4.22 28.81 -13.08
CA SER A 90 4.66 30.21 -12.98
C SER A 90 4.70 30.86 -14.35
#